data_AF-A0A5M9HYI7-F1
#
_entry.id   AF-A0A5M9HYI7-F1
#
_cell.length_a   1.000
_cell.length_b   1.000
_cell.length_c   1.000
_cell.angle_alpha   90.00
_cell.angle_beta   90.00
_cell.angle_gamma   90.00
#
_symmetry.space_group_name_H-M   'P 1'
#
loop_
_entity.id
_entity.type
_entity.pdbx_description
1 polymer ?
#
loop_
_entity_poly.entity_id
_entity_poly.type
_entity_poly.pdbx_seq_one_letter_code
_entity_poly.pdbx_strand_id
1 'polypeptide(L)'
;MDFYDLYERLYYIKYGTYVPYEANEGAEYEIPEQDFEEVIQSYFQIEREQIAANTAYEPHERAYRYRPRGFKDAELPFGPYPEVISYEEQEDGTIRLFIEAVWERKMTDHAVTSELVVRPLEDGSFQYVSNQVTGWDNTLEILWYTPRLTDEEWQYYYADIQNG
;
A
#
# COMPACT_ATOMS: atom_id res chain seq x y z
N MET A 1 5.33 -0.12 -3.63
CA MET A 1 4.04 0.21 -3.02
C MET A 1 4.14 1.63 -2.52
N ASP A 2 3.14 2.45 -2.80
CA ASP A 2 3.08 3.85 -2.34
C ASP A 2 1.99 4.04 -1.26
N PHE A 3 1.80 5.28 -0.80
CA PHE A 3 0.79 5.62 0.21
C PHE A 3 -0.65 5.44 -0.27
N TYR A 4 -0.92 5.52 -1.57
CA TYR A 4 -2.28 5.30 -2.09
C TYR A 4 -2.63 3.82 -2.12
N ASP A 5 -1.67 2.96 -2.49
CA ASP A 5 -1.81 1.50 -2.36
C ASP A 5 -2.04 1.08 -0.90
N LEU A 6 -1.32 1.72 0.04
CA LEU A 6 -1.54 1.52 1.47
C LEU A 6 -2.92 2.02 1.88
N TYR A 7 -3.31 3.25 1.50
CA TYR A 7 -4.60 3.82 1.82
C TYR A 7 -5.75 2.92 1.42
N GLU A 8 -5.77 2.40 0.18
CA GLU A 8 -6.83 1.50 -0.30
C GLU A 8 -6.94 0.22 0.56
N ARG A 9 -5.80 -0.39 0.90
CA ARG A 9 -5.76 -1.61 1.73
C ARG A 9 -6.17 -1.33 3.18
N LEU A 10 -5.64 -0.27 3.77
CA LEU A 10 -5.91 0.10 5.16
C LEU A 10 -7.34 0.62 5.34
N TYR A 11 -7.91 1.30 4.35
CA TYR A 11 -9.31 1.73 4.36
C TYR A 11 -10.24 0.51 4.49
N TYR A 12 -9.97 -0.56 3.74
CA TYR A 12 -10.72 -1.81 3.87
C TYR A 12 -10.52 -2.48 5.23
N ILE A 13 -9.29 -2.52 5.76
CA ILE A 13 -9.02 -3.09 7.09
C ILE A 13 -9.75 -2.29 8.18
N LYS A 14 -9.81 -0.96 8.05
CA LYS A 14 -10.43 -0.07 9.04
C LYS A 14 -11.96 -0.08 8.99
N TYR A 15 -12.54 0.02 7.79
CA TYR A 15 -13.98 0.23 7.62
C TYR A 15 -14.75 -0.99 7.09
N GLY A 16 -14.05 -2.04 6.66
CA GLY A 16 -14.68 -3.25 6.10
C GLY A 16 -15.32 -3.04 4.71
N THR A 17 -15.02 -1.92 4.04
CA THR A 17 -15.53 -1.58 2.70
C THR A 17 -14.41 -0.96 1.87
N TYR A 18 -14.54 -0.99 0.55
CA TYR A 18 -13.60 -0.34 -0.36
C TYR A 18 -13.73 1.18 -0.30
N VAL A 19 -12.67 1.86 -0.76
CA VAL A 19 -12.66 3.32 -0.90
C VAL A 19 -13.84 3.79 -1.77
N PRO A 20 -14.46 4.95 -1.46
CA PRO A 20 -15.65 5.43 -2.15
C PRO A 20 -15.32 6.14 -3.49
N TYR A 21 -14.31 5.67 -4.22
CA TYR A 21 -13.83 6.27 -5.46
C TYR A 21 -13.86 5.23 -6.58
N GLU A 22 -14.64 5.49 -7.63
CA GLU A 22 -14.77 4.57 -8.74
C GLU A 22 -13.52 4.57 -9.63
N ALA A 23 -13.01 3.38 -9.93
CA ALA A 23 -11.84 3.18 -10.78
C ALA A 23 -12.19 3.25 -12.28
N ASN A 24 -12.65 4.42 -12.74
CA ASN A 24 -12.89 4.69 -14.16
C ASN A 24 -11.58 5.05 -14.87
N GLU A 25 -11.46 4.79 -16.18
CA GLU A 25 -10.27 5.17 -16.95
C GLU A 25 -10.07 6.69 -16.92
N GLY A 26 -8.89 7.14 -16.52
CA GLY A 26 -8.58 8.56 -16.40
C GLY A 26 -9.32 9.28 -15.25
N ALA A 27 -9.84 8.54 -14.26
CA ALA A 27 -10.44 9.15 -13.09
C ALA A 27 -9.40 9.81 -12.19
N GLU A 28 -9.76 10.97 -11.66
CA GLU A 28 -8.99 11.73 -10.68
C GLU A 28 -9.95 12.29 -9.64
N TYR A 29 -9.57 12.19 -8.37
CA TYR A 29 -10.34 12.63 -7.22
C TYR A 29 -9.45 13.39 -6.24
N GLU A 30 -10.08 14.05 -5.28
CA GLU A 30 -9.42 14.68 -4.14
C GLU A 30 -9.90 14.00 -2.87
N ILE A 31 -8.97 13.39 -2.14
CA ILE A 31 -9.25 12.80 -0.83
C ILE A 31 -9.03 13.89 0.22
N PRO A 32 -10.06 14.28 1.00
CA PRO A 32 -9.86 15.24 2.09
C PRO A 32 -8.70 14.85 2.98
N GLU A 33 -7.87 15.82 3.40
CA GLU A 33 -6.63 15.53 4.12
C GLU A 33 -6.88 14.69 5.38
N GLN A 34 -7.97 14.98 6.09
CA GLN A 34 -8.36 14.27 7.30
C GLN A 34 -8.70 12.81 7.01
N ASP A 35 -9.43 12.51 5.93
CA ASP A 35 -9.85 11.15 5.59
C ASP A 35 -8.63 10.28 5.22
N PHE A 36 -7.68 10.86 4.48
CA PHE A 36 -6.46 10.16 4.09
C PHE A 36 -5.52 9.95 5.27
N GLU A 37 -5.19 11.03 5.99
CA GLU A 37 -4.27 11.01 7.13
C GLU A 37 -4.80 10.10 8.24
N GLU A 38 -6.09 10.16 8.57
CA GLU A 38 -6.69 9.34 9.62
C GLU A 38 -6.51 7.83 9.33
N VAL A 39 -6.70 7.40 8.09
CA VAL A 39 -6.55 6.00 7.70
C VAL A 39 -5.10 5.56 7.82
N ILE A 40 -4.14 6.33 7.30
CA ILE A 40 -2.72 6.00 7.37
C ILE A 40 -2.24 6.00 8.82
N GLN A 41 -2.55 7.04 9.58
CA GLN A 41 -2.09 7.23 10.96
C GLN A 41 -2.72 6.25 11.96
N SER A 42 -3.84 5.60 11.61
CA SER A 42 -4.41 4.52 12.42
C SER A 42 -3.45 3.32 12.53
N TYR A 43 -2.59 3.11 11.53
CA TYR A 43 -1.68 1.96 11.47
C TYR A 43 -0.20 2.34 11.46
N PHE A 44 0.14 3.61 11.19
CA PHE A 44 1.53 4.08 11.11
C PHE A 44 1.74 5.24 12.08
N GLN A 45 2.83 5.18 12.85
CA GLN A 45 3.30 6.33 13.64
C GLN A 45 4.08 7.29 12.72
N ILE A 46 3.33 8.10 11.97
CA ILE A 46 3.87 9.02 10.95
C ILE A 46 3.19 10.39 11.05
N GLU A 47 3.97 11.46 10.92
CA GLU A 47 3.46 12.83 10.95
C GLU A 47 2.83 13.21 9.61
N ARG A 48 1.86 14.13 9.65
CA ARG A 48 1.16 14.58 8.44
C ARG A 48 2.11 15.16 7.40
N GLU A 49 3.17 15.85 7.82
CA GLU A 49 4.15 16.46 6.93
C GLU A 49 4.94 15.40 6.15
N GLN A 50 5.16 14.22 6.76
CA GLN A 50 5.80 13.10 6.08
C GLN A 50 4.85 12.44 5.08
N ILE A 51 3.55 12.35 5.38
CA ILE A 51 2.54 11.89 4.43
C ILE A 51 2.50 12.85 3.23
N ALA A 52 2.32 14.15 3.48
CA ALA A 52 2.27 15.19 2.46
C ALA A 52 3.54 15.25 1.59
N ALA A 53 4.72 15.06 2.17
CA ALA A 53 5.98 15.07 1.42
C ALA A 53 6.14 13.87 0.46
N ASN A 54 5.40 12.78 0.66
CA ASN A 54 5.50 11.54 -0.12
C ASN A 54 4.23 11.24 -0.93
N THR A 55 3.35 12.23 -1.09
CA THR A 55 2.07 12.12 -1.79
C THR A 55 1.79 13.40 -2.59
N ALA A 56 0.75 13.40 -3.42
CA ALA A 56 0.31 14.58 -4.16
C ALA A 56 -0.65 15.44 -3.32
N TYR A 57 -0.12 16.09 -2.27
CA TYR A 57 -0.90 16.97 -1.40
C TYR A 57 -1.08 18.36 -2.01
N GLU A 58 -2.32 18.85 -2.04
CA GLU A 58 -2.72 20.16 -2.56
C GLU A 58 -3.16 21.08 -1.41
N PRO A 59 -2.32 22.03 -0.96
CA PRO A 59 -2.59 22.83 0.24
C PRO A 59 -3.82 23.74 0.16
N HIS A 60 -4.19 24.18 -1.05
CA HIS A 60 -5.36 25.04 -1.25
C HIS A 60 -6.66 24.27 -1.03
N GLU A 61 -6.73 23.06 -1.59
CA GLU A 61 -7.90 22.17 -1.47
C GLU A 61 -7.91 21.39 -0.16
N ARG A 62 -6.78 21.37 0.56
CA ARG A 62 -6.58 20.58 1.79
C ARG A 62 -6.92 19.11 1.54
N ALA A 63 -6.38 18.59 0.46
CA ALA A 63 -6.68 17.27 -0.04
C ALA A 63 -5.45 16.63 -0.70
N TYR A 64 -5.50 15.31 -0.82
CA TYR A 64 -4.54 14.51 -1.56
C TYR A 64 -5.15 14.14 -2.90
N ARG A 65 -4.51 14.54 -4.00
CA ARG A 65 -4.93 14.13 -5.34
C ARG A 65 -4.77 12.62 -5.46
N TYR A 66 -5.83 11.94 -5.86
CA TYR A 66 -5.91 10.49 -5.94
C TYR A 66 -6.36 10.04 -7.31
N ARG A 67 -5.64 9.09 -7.88
CA ARG A 67 -5.96 8.44 -9.14
C ARG A 67 -6.06 6.94 -8.88
N PRO A 68 -7.23 6.32 -9.00
CA PRO A 68 -7.35 4.87 -8.96
C PRO A 68 -6.47 4.22 -10.04
N ARG A 69 -5.99 3.01 -9.77
CA ARG A 69 -5.23 2.25 -10.78
C ARG A 69 -6.12 1.98 -11.99
N GLY A 70 -5.58 2.21 -13.18
CA GLY A 70 -6.24 1.96 -14.46
C GLY A 70 -5.56 0.84 -15.23
N PHE A 71 -5.91 0.71 -16.51
CA PHE A 71 -5.37 -0.36 -17.37
C PHE A 71 -3.84 -0.30 -17.53
N LYS A 72 -3.25 0.90 -17.45
CA LYS A 72 -1.82 1.14 -17.71
C LYS A 72 -0.90 0.86 -16.51
N ASP A 73 -1.45 0.79 -15.32
CA ASP A 73 -0.73 0.56 -14.06
C ASP A 73 -1.45 -0.46 -13.16
N ALA A 74 -2.24 -1.35 -13.77
CA ALA A 74 -2.90 -2.45 -13.07
C ALA A 74 -1.87 -3.45 -12.51
N GLU A 75 -2.06 -3.87 -11.27
CA GLU A 75 -1.26 -4.94 -10.66
C GLU A 75 -1.71 -6.32 -11.16
N LEU A 76 -0.77 -7.27 -11.32
CA LEU A 76 -1.14 -8.65 -11.58
C LEU A 76 -1.76 -9.28 -10.31
N PRO A 77 -2.94 -9.91 -10.39
CA PRO A 77 -3.69 -10.39 -9.23
C PRO A 77 -3.08 -11.62 -8.53
N PHE A 78 -1.88 -12.04 -8.94
CA PHE A 78 -1.25 -13.28 -8.49
C PHE A 78 0.19 -13.04 -8.04
N GLY A 79 0.39 -12.07 -7.14
CA GLY A 79 1.66 -11.89 -6.45
C GLY A 79 1.93 -12.98 -5.40
N PRO A 80 3.13 -12.99 -4.81
CA PRO A 80 3.44 -13.85 -3.67
C PRO A 80 2.44 -13.61 -2.51
N TYR A 81 1.97 -14.69 -1.91
CA TYR A 81 1.10 -14.67 -0.74
C TYR A 81 1.94 -14.79 0.53
N PRO A 82 1.88 -13.82 1.46
CA PRO A 82 2.69 -13.85 2.67
C PRO A 82 2.12 -14.85 3.68
N GLU A 83 2.95 -15.77 4.18
CA GLU A 83 2.61 -16.67 5.28
C GLU A 83 3.50 -16.39 6.49
N VAL A 84 2.89 -16.25 7.66
CA VAL A 84 3.63 -16.15 8.93
C VAL A 84 4.03 -17.56 9.37
N ILE A 85 5.33 -17.83 9.39
CA ILE A 85 5.86 -19.15 9.76
C ILE A 85 6.20 -19.24 11.25
N SER A 86 6.50 -18.11 11.89
CA SER A 86 6.77 -18.02 13.32
C SER A 86 6.67 -16.58 13.81
N TYR A 87 6.70 -16.39 15.13
CA TYR A 87 6.71 -15.08 15.76
C TYR A 87 7.55 -15.08 17.05
N GLU A 88 7.92 -13.88 17.48
CA GLU A 88 8.62 -13.58 18.72
C GLU A 88 7.99 -12.35 19.39
N GLU A 89 7.75 -12.43 20.71
CA GLU A 89 7.40 -11.26 21.53
C GLU A 89 8.68 -10.56 22.00
N GLN A 90 8.77 -9.25 21.77
CA GLN A 90 9.93 -8.44 22.15
C GLN A 90 9.73 -7.80 23.53
N GLU A 91 10.84 -7.46 24.21
CA GLU A 91 10.81 -6.87 25.55
C GLU A 91 10.04 -5.53 25.63
N ASP A 92 9.91 -4.82 24.51
CA ASP A 92 9.18 -3.54 24.40
C ASP A 92 7.68 -3.71 24.12
N GLY A 93 7.17 -4.96 24.11
CA GLY A 93 5.77 -5.29 23.85
C GLY A 93 5.39 -5.35 22.37
N THR A 94 6.33 -5.16 21.44
CA THR A 94 6.09 -5.41 20.01
C THR A 94 6.19 -6.90 19.68
N ILE A 95 5.59 -7.30 18.56
CA ILE A 95 5.66 -8.66 18.01
C ILE A 95 6.46 -8.62 16.72
N ARG A 96 7.49 -9.46 16.61
CA ARG A 96 8.21 -9.75 15.38
C ARG A 96 7.63 -10.99 14.72
N LEU A 97 7.26 -10.87 13.46
CA LEU A 97 6.70 -11.92 12.62
C LEU A 97 7.74 -12.31 11.56
N PHE A 98 8.01 -13.61 11.44
CA PHE A 98 8.84 -14.16 10.38
C PHE A 98 7.92 -14.62 9.26
N ILE A 99 8.10 -14.04 8.08
CA ILE A 99 7.23 -14.23 6.93
C ILE A 99 7.99 -14.88 5.80
N GLU A 100 7.37 -15.89 5.20
CA GLU A 100 7.78 -16.49 3.93
C GLU A 100 6.65 -16.31 2.92
N ALA A 101 6.93 -15.59 1.84
CA ALA A 101 5.97 -15.35 0.79
C ALA A 101 6.01 -16.48 -0.24
N VAL A 102 4.95 -17.27 -0.28
CA VAL A 102 4.76 -18.38 -1.21
C VAL A 102 4.26 -17.84 -2.55
N TRP A 103 4.82 -18.33 -3.65
CA TRP A 103 4.34 -17.99 -4.98
C TRP A 103 4.06 -19.22 -5.83
N GLU A 104 2.82 -19.70 -5.74
CA GLU A 104 2.35 -20.92 -6.42
C GLU A 104 2.63 -20.89 -7.94
N ARG A 105 2.45 -19.73 -8.59
CA ARG A 105 2.69 -19.59 -10.04
C ARG A 105 4.14 -19.80 -10.46
N LYS A 106 5.08 -19.64 -9.53
CA LYS A 106 6.51 -19.85 -9.75
C LYS A 106 7.01 -21.14 -9.08
N MET A 107 6.11 -21.93 -8.47
CA MET A 107 6.42 -23.18 -7.78
C MET A 107 7.53 -23.00 -6.71
N THR A 108 7.43 -21.91 -5.95
CA THR A 108 8.38 -21.57 -4.87
C THR A 108 7.61 -21.18 -3.61
N ASP A 109 8.07 -21.64 -2.47
CA ASP A 109 7.60 -21.33 -1.12
C ASP A 109 8.37 -20.17 -0.46
N HIS A 110 9.49 -19.75 -1.04
CA HIS A 110 10.36 -18.69 -0.49
C HIS A 110 10.64 -17.58 -1.52
N ALA A 111 9.61 -17.04 -2.18
CA ALA A 111 9.80 -15.94 -3.15
C ALA A 111 10.43 -14.71 -2.47
N VAL A 112 9.95 -14.39 -1.27
CA VAL A 112 10.44 -13.30 -0.42
C VAL A 112 10.40 -13.77 1.02
N THR A 113 11.45 -13.50 1.80
CA THR A 113 11.42 -13.67 3.26
C THR A 113 11.60 -12.32 3.93
N SER A 114 10.84 -12.08 5.00
CA SER A 114 10.91 -10.81 5.72
C SER A 114 10.61 -10.95 7.21
N GLU A 115 11.14 -10.00 7.97
CA GLU A 115 10.81 -9.78 9.38
C GLU A 115 9.94 -8.53 9.50
N LEU A 116 8.68 -8.72 9.90
CA LEU A 116 7.71 -7.64 10.13
C LEU A 116 7.57 -7.41 11.63
N VAL A 117 7.76 -6.17 12.08
CA VAL A 117 7.51 -5.78 13.47
C VAL A 117 6.23 -4.97 13.55
N VAL A 118 5.34 -5.38 14.46
CA VAL A 118 4.09 -4.68 14.76
C VAL A 118 3.95 -4.44 16.25
N ARG A 119 3.21 -3.39 16.63
CA ARG A 119 2.80 -3.12 18.00
C ARG A 119 1.31 -3.44 18.15
N PRO A 120 0.92 -4.47 18.92
CA PRO A 120 -0.48 -4.71 19.24
C PRO A 120 -1.09 -3.52 19.99
N LEU A 121 -2.36 -3.23 19.73
CA LEU A 121 -3.15 -2.22 20.44
C LEU A 121 -4.26 -2.86 21.29
N GLU A 122 -4.72 -2.15 22.32
CA GLU A 122 -5.71 -2.67 23.28
C GLU A 122 -7.07 -3.00 22.63
N ASP A 123 -7.41 -2.34 21.53
CA ASP A 123 -8.64 -2.55 20.76
C ASP A 123 -8.57 -3.78 19.82
N GLY A 124 -7.47 -4.53 19.86
CA GLY A 124 -7.24 -5.70 19.00
C GLY A 124 -6.68 -5.36 17.62
N SER A 125 -6.43 -4.08 17.33
CA SER A 125 -5.71 -3.63 16.13
C SER A 125 -4.19 -3.66 16.35
N PHE A 126 -3.43 -3.04 15.44
CA PHE A 126 -1.97 -2.99 15.51
C PHE A 126 -1.43 -1.73 14.83
N GLN A 127 -0.20 -1.36 15.20
CA GLN A 127 0.61 -0.39 14.47
C GLN A 127 1.77 -1.09 13.78
N TYR A 128 2.03 -0.73 12.53
CA TYR A 128 3.26 -1.05 11.83
C TYR A 128 4.44 -0.35 12.49
N VAL A 129 5.54 -1.08 12.72
CA VAL A 129 6.79 -0.53 13.24
C VAL A 129 7.88 -0.59 12.18
N SER A 130 8.13 -1.75 11.59
CA SER A 130 9.14 -1.93 10.54
C SER A 130 8.91 -3.20 9.74
N ASN A 131 9.49 -3.25 8.54
CA ASN A 131 9.56 -4.46 7.73
C ASN A 131 10.95 -4.52 7.10
N GLN A 132 11.62 -5.65 7.29
CA GLN A 132 12.93 -5.91 6.71
C GLN A 132 12.86 -7.15 5.83
N VAL A 133 13.08 -6.98 4.54
CA VAL A 133 13.31 -8.13 3.64
C VAL A 133 14.67 -8.74 3.97
N THR A 134 14.67 -10.02 4.35
CA THR A 134 15.87 -10.77 4.74
C THR A 134 16.37 -11.70 3.64
N GLY A 135 15.52 -12.01 2.67
CA GLY A 135 15.84 -12.90 1.57
C GLY A 135 14.90 -12.72 0.39
N TRP A 136 15.40 -13.06 -0.79
CA TRP A 136 14.68 -12.95 -2.04
C TRP A 136 15.23 -13.98 -3.04
N ASP A 137 14.34 -14.65 -3.78
CA ASP A 137 14.73 -15.48 -4.91
C ASP A 137 15.06 -14.62 -6.14
N ASN A 138 16.35 -14.33 -6.32
CA ASN A 138 16.87 -13.44 -7.37
C ASN A 138 16.64 -13.97 -8.79
N THR A 139 16.14 -15.20 -8.94
CA THR A 139 15.76 -15.74 -10.25
C THR A 139 14.35 -15.34 -10.67
N LEU A 140 13.55 -14.80 -9.74
CA LEU A 140 12.18 -14.39 -9.99
C LEU A 140 12.10 -12.94 -10.47
N GLU A 141 11.36 -12.75 -11.56
CA GLU A 141 10.98 -11.43 -12.04
C GLU A 141 9.86 -10.85 -11.18
N ILE A 142 9.99 -9.57 -10.80
CA ILE A 142 9.00 -8.83 -10.00
C ILE A 142 7.84 -8.40 -10.89
N LEU A 143 6.93 -9.32 -11.17
CA LEU A 143 5.79 -9.07 -12.06
C LEU A 143 4.52 -8.66 -11.31
N TRP A 144 4.51 -8.74 -9.98
CA TRP A 144 3.29 -8.53 -9.18
C TRP A 144 3.07 -7.10 -8.73
N TYR A 145 4.03 -6.21 -8.96
CA TYR A 145 3.92 -4.81 -8.61
C TYR A 145 4.27 -3.95 -9.82
N THR A 146 3.37 -3.03 -10.13
CA THR A 146 3.60 -1.97 -11.11
C THR A 146 3.45 -0.64 -10.37
N PRO A 147 4.44 0.25 -10.40
CA PRO A 147 4.27 1.60 -9.84
C PRO A 147 3.08 2.31 -10.46
N ARG A 148 2.39 3.15 -9.67
CA ARG A 148 1.39 4.07 -10.25
C ARG A 148 2.07 5.01 -11.23
N LEU A 149 1.30 5.44 -12.23
CA LEU A 149 1.80 6.37 -13.23
C LEU A 149 2.25 7.69 -12.60
N THR A 150 3.35 8.22 -13.10
CA THR A 150 3.73 9.62 -12.87
C THR A 150 2.73 10.57 -13.52
N ASP A 151 2.78 11.86 -13.17
CA ASP A 151 1.92 12.87 -13.79
C ASP A 151 2.09 12.95 -15.31
N GLU A 152 3.32 12.86 -15.80
CA GLU A 152 3.62 12.90 -17.23
C GLU A 152 3.05 11.68 -17.96
N GLU A 153 3.22 10.48 -17.40
CA GLU A 153 2.69 9.24 -17.99
C GLU A 153 1.16 9.23 -17.96
N TRP A 154 0.57 9.67 -16.85
CA TRP A 154 -0.88 9.75 -16.72
C TRP A 154 -1.48 10.69 -17.76
N GLN A 155 -0.90 11.88 -17.94
CA GLN A 155 -1.31 12.82 -18.99
C GLN A 155 -1.14 12.20 -20.38
N TYR A 156 -0.01 11.54 -20.65
CA TYR A 156 0.22 10.89 -21.93
C TYR A 156 -0.84 9.84 -22.28
N TYR A 157 -1.31 9.06 -21.30
CA TYR A 157 -2.29 8.00 -21.55
C TYR A 157 -3.75 8.46 -21.52
N TYR A 158 -4.08 9.48 -20.73
CA TYR A 158 -5.47 9.79 -20.38
C TYR A 158 -5.92 11.23 -20.70
N ALA A 159 -5.06 12.12 -21.18
CA ALA A 159 -5.44 13.51 -21.48
C ALA A 159 -6.58 13.64 -22.51
N ASP A 160 -6.68 12.72 -23.47
CA ASP A 160 -7.73 12.74 -24.48
C ASP A 160 -9.10 12.26 -23.94
N ILE A 161 -9.10 11.45 -22.87
CA ILE A 161 -10.34 10.92 -22.26
C ILE A 161 -11.06 12.02 -21.48
N GLN A 162 -10.33 12.99 -20.91
CA GLN A 162 -10.93 14.10 -20.16
C GLN A 162 -11.57 15.18 -21.06
N ASN A 163 -11.30 15.17 -22.37
CA ASN A 163 -11.75 16.20 -23.32
C ASN A 163 -12.93 15.75 -24.22
N GLY A 164 -13.48 14.56 -24.01
CA GLY A 164 -14.60 13.98 -24.78
C GLY A 164 -15.90 13.93 -23.99
#